data_AF-A0A9E0VD09-F1
#
_entry.id   AF-A0A9E0VD09-F1
#
_cell.length_a   1.000
_cell.length_b   1.000
_cell.length_c   1.000
_cell.angle_alpha   90.00
_cell.angle_beta   90.00
_cell.angle_gamma   90.00
#
_symmetry.space_group_name_H-M   'P 1'
#
loop_
_entity.id
_entity.type
_entity.pdbx_description
1 polymer ?
#
loop_
_entity_poly.entity_id
_entity_poly.type
_entity_poly.pdbx_seq_one_letter_code
_entity_poly.pdbx_strand_id
1 'polypeptide(L)'
;MRKTRTEVVIETTEVYIIRQQRRFVRAWCEDCGRETSLVPPAEAALLIFREPDAIYSLIDENRVHFRFFDDRTPFICLPSLCSI
;
A
#
# COMPACT_ATOMS: atom_id res chain seq x y z
N MET A 1 42.73 -35.19 -37.27
CA MET A 1 41.59 -34.25 -37.15
C MET A 1 41.33 -33.98 -35.67
N ARG A 2 41.42 -32.72 -35.23
CA ARG A 2 41.16 -32.32 -33.84
C ARG A 2 39.65 -32.08 -33.69
N LYS A 3 39.00 -32.72 -32.71
CA LYS A 3 37.59 -32.50 -32.41
C LYS A 3 37.42 -31.19 -31.66
N THR A 4 36.66 -30.27 -32.21
CA THR A 4 36.25 -29.02 -31.54
C THR A 4 34.90 -29.26 -30.86
N ARG A 5 34.78 -28.92 -29.58
CA ARG A 5 33.52 -28.98 -28.83
C ARG A 5 33.02 -27.55 -28.66
N THR A 6 31.77 -27.31 -29.06
CA THR A 6 31.08 -26.04 -28.88
C THR A 6 30.07 -26.21 -27.76
N GLU A 7 30.14 -25.36 -26.74
CA GLU A 7 29.12 -25.25 -25.71
C GLU A 7 28.27 -24.01 -25.98
N VAL A 8 26.95 -24.20 -25.96
CA VAL A 8 25.96 -23.14 -26.11
C VAL A 8 25.30 -22.95 -24.76
N VAL A 9 25.43 -21.75 -24.20
CA VAL A 9 24.79 -21.36 -22.94
C VAL A 9 23.63 -20.44 -23.30
N ILE A 10 22.45 -20.74 -22.77
CA ILE A 10 21.25 -19.90 -22.91
C ILE A 10 21.02 -19.24 -21.56
N GLU A 11 21.13 -17.92 -21.51
CA GLU A 11 20.72 -17.13 -20.35
C GLU A 11 19.27 -16.71 -20.51
N THR A 12 18.42 -17.14 -19.57
CA THR A 12 17.01 -16.76 -19.53
C THR A 12 16.83 -15.67 -18.47
N THR A 13 16.31 -14.52 -18.88
CA THR A 13 15.90 -13.45 -17.96
C THR A 13 14.38 -13.41 -17.89
N GLU A 14 13.83 -13.57 -16.69
CA GLU A 14 12.40 -13.44 -16.43
C GLU A 14 12.13 -12.13 -15.70
N VAL A 15 11.10 -11.39 -16.16
CA VAL A 15 10.65 -10.15 -15.53
C VAL A 15 9.21 -10.32 -15.07
N TYR A 16 9.01 -10.23 -13.76
CA TYR A 16 7.68 -10.24 -13.15
C TYR A 16 7.24 -8.82 -12.80
N ILE A 17 6.09 -8.41 -13.33
CA ILE A 17 5.48 -7.11 -13.00
C ILE A 17 4.30 -7.35 -12.06
N ILE A 18 4.49 -7.10 -10.76
CA ILE A 18 3.40 -7.17 -9.78
C ILE A 18 2.69 -5.82 -9.75
N ARG A 19 1.49 -5.75 -10.36
CA ARG A 19 0.62 -4.57 -10.28
C ARG A 19 -0.25 -4.66 -9.02
N GLN A 20 0.15 -3.99 -7.94
CA GLN A 20 -0.77 -3.74 -6.83
C GLN A 20 -1.78 -2.69 -7.29
N GLN A 21 -3.06 -3.05 -7.39
CA GLN A 21 -4.15 -2.08 -7.47
C GLN A 21 -4.22 -1.35 -6.12
N ARG A 22 -3.36 -0.34 -5.93
CA ARG A 22 -3.44 0.54 -4.77
C ARG A 22 -4.79 1.23 -4.80
N ARG A 23 -5.73 0.74 -3.99
CA ARG A 23 -7.05 1.34 -3.83
C ARG A 23 -6.87 2.56 -2.95
N PHE A 24 -6.47 3.70 -3.51
CA PHE A 24 -6.63 4.96 -2.82
C PHE A 24 -7.79 5.71 -3.45
N VAL A 25 -8.52 6.45 -2.62
CA VAL A 25 -9.59 7.34 -3.06
C VAL A 25 -9.20 8.76 -2.68
N ARG A 26 -9.47 9.72 -3.55
CA ARG A 26 -9.40 11.14 -3.19
C ARG A 26 -10.74 11.54 -2.63
N ALA A 27 -10.72 12.03 -1.40
CA ALA A 27 -11.92 12.58 -0.77
C ALA A 27 -11.57 13.64 0.26
N TRP A 28 -12.59 14.35 0.69
CA TRP A 28 -12.47 15.34 1.75
C TRP A 28 -12.24 14.65 3.11
N CYS A 29 -11.20 15.09 3.82
CA CYS A 29 -10.96 14.75 5.22
C CYS A 29 -11.36 15.96 6.08
N GLU A 30 -12.34 15.78 6.97
CA GLU A 30 -12.89 16.86 7.80
C GLU A 30 -11.82 17.46 8.71
N ASP A 31 -11.01 16.60 9.34
CA ASP A 31 -9.95 17.03 10.27
C ASP A 31 -8.78 17.74 9.57
N CYS A 32 -8.48 17.37 8.33
CA CYS A 32 -7.45 18.06 7.53
C CYS A 32 -7.97 19.32 6.83
N GLY A 33 -9.28 19.52 6.74
CA GLY A 33 -9.91 20.65 6.04
C GLY A 33 -9.56 20.74 4.55
N ARG A 34 -9.23 19.62 3.90
CA ARG A 34 -8.87 19.57 2.47
C ARG A 34 -9.16 18.22 1.84
N GLU A 35 -9.13 18.18 0.51
CA GLU A 35 -9.10 16.92 -0.22
C GLU A 35 -7.75 16.22 -0.01
N THR A 36 -7.81 14.94 0.36
CA THR A 36 -6.65 14.10 0.66
C THR A 36 -6.80 12.75 0.00
N SER A 37 -5.70 12.02 -0.11
CA SER A 37 -5.74 10.59 -0.44
C SER A 37 -6.06 9.80 0.82
N LEU A 38 -7.10 8.98 0.76
CA LEU A 38 -7.42 8.01 1.78
C LEU A 38 -7.19 6.59 1.26
N VAL A 39 -6.69 5.71 2.13
CA VAL A 39 -6.33 4.32 1.80
C VAL A 39 -7.00 3.33 2.75
N PRO A 40 -7.33 2.11 2.32
CA PRO A 40 -7.81 1.05 3.20
C PRO A 40 -6.81 0.74 4.32
N PRO A 41 -7.24 0.07 5.41
CA PRO A 41 -6.39 -0.22 6.54
C PRO A 41 -5.19 -1.11 6.17
N ALA A 42 -5.39 -2.07 5.25
CA ALA A 42 -4.32 -2.93 4.77
C ALA A 42 -3.20 -2.11 4.07
N GLU A 43 -3.57 -1.22 3.14
CA GLU A 43 -2.61 -0.31 2.52
C GLU A 43 -1.96 0.66 3.51
N ALA A 44 -2.71 1.19 4.48
CA ALA A 44 -2.15 2.06 5.52
C ALA A 44 -1.08 1.32 6.35
N ALA A 45 -1.36 0.08 6.75
CA ALA A 45 -0.45 -0.80 7.47
C ALA A 45 0.85 -1.04 6.69
N LEU A 46 0.74 -1.33 5.39
CA LEU A 46 1.90 -1.48 4.52
C LEU A 46 2.76 -0.22 4.44
N LEU A 47 2.17 0.97 4.45
CA LEU A 47 2.90 2.24 4.37
C LEU A 47 3.72 2.55 5.62
N ILE A 48 3.28 2.07 6.79
CA ILE A 48 3.99 2.27 8.06
C ILE A 48 4.74 1.01 8.52
N PHE A 49 4.83 -0.02 7.67
CA PHE A 49 5.44 -1.32 7.97
C PHE A 49 4.90 -1.98 9.24
N ARG A 50 3.58 -1.96 9.43
CA ARG A 50 2.90 -2.62 10.56
C ARG A 50 1.84 -3.60 10.07
N GLU A 51 1.35 -4.43 10.98
CA GLU A 51 0.19 -5.29 10.75
C GLU A 51 -1.11 -4.46 10.66
N PRO A 52 -2.14 -4.92 9.92
CA PRO A 52 -3.43 -4.24 9.83
C PRO A 52 -4.08 -3.91 11.17
N ASP A 53 -3.92 -4.77 12.17
CA ASP A 53 -4.46 -4.56 13.54
C ASP A 53 -3.91 -3.30 14.21
N ALA A 54 -2.68 -2.90 13.87
CA ALA A 54 -2.10 -1.66 14.38
C ALA A 54 -2.85 -0.43 13.86
N ILE A 55 -3.41 -0.48 12.65
CA ILE A 55 -4.21 0.62 12.10
C ILE A 55 -5.52 0.76 12.85
N TYR A 56 -6.20 -0.34 13.17
CA TYR A 56 -7.42 -0.29 13.99
C TYR A 56 -7.14 0.23 15.40
N SER A 57 -6.00 -0.13 15.98
CA SER A 57 -5.56 0.44 17.27
C SER A 57 -5.36 1.97 17.17
N LEU A 58 -4.73 2.46 16.09
CA LEU A 58 -4.55 3.91 15.87
C LEU A 58 -5.89 4.64 15.67
N ILE A 59 -6.88 3.98 15.07
CA ILE A 59 -8.25 4.51 14.94
C ILE A 59 -8.89 4.61 16.32
N ASP A 60 -8.83 3.55 17.13
CA ASP A 60 -9.42 3.51 18.48
C ASP A 60 -8.78 4.54 19.42
N GLU A 61 -7.47 4.76 19.28
CA GLU A 61 -6.72 5.81 19.99
C GLU A 61 -6.93 7.22 19.42
N ASN A 62 -7.73 7.36 18.36
CA ASN A 62 -7.98 8.61 17.64
C ASN A 62 -6.69 9.33 17.18
N ARG A 63 -5.68 8.55 16.79
CA ARG A 63 -4.35 9.05 16.35
C ARG A 63 -4.25 9.28 14.85
N VAL A 64 -5.19 8.75 14.07
CA VAL A 64 -5.27 8.92 12.61
C VAL A 64 -6.69 9.31 12.22
N HIS A 65 -6.83 10.13 11.18
CA HIS A 65 -8.14 10.48 10.66
C HIS A 65 -8.64 9.35 9.75
N PHE A 66 -9.91 9.01 9.88
CA PHE A 66 -10.54 7.97 9.08
C PHE A 66 -11.94 8.38 8.64
N ARG A 67 -12.42 7.75 7.57
CA ARG A 67 -13.76 7.97 7.03
C ARG A 67 -14.33 6.67 6.47
N PHE A 68 -15.61 6.44 6.67
CA PHE A 68 -16.34 5.36 6.00
C PHE A 68 -16.98 5.87 4.70
N PHE A 69 -16.85 5.11 3.61
CA PHE A 69 -17.54 5.40 2.34
C PHE A 69 -18.72 4.47 2.14
N ASP A 70 -18.50 3.18 2.39
CA ASP A 70 -19.54 2.22 2.70
C ASP A 70 -19.32 1.77 4.17
N ASP A 71 -20.39 1.40 4.87
CA ASP A 71 -20.38 1.15 6.33
C ASP A 71 -19.58 -0.10 6.74
N ARG A 72 -18.64 -0.57 5.92
CA ARG A 72 -17.95 -1.85 6.09
C ARG A 72 -16.44 -1.70 6.31
N THR A 73 -15.79 -0.69 5.73
CA THR A 73 -14.33 -0.54 5.87
C THR A 73 -13.93 0.92 6.00
N PRO A 74 -13.17 1.30 7.05
CA PRO A 74 -12.67 2.65 7.17
C PRO A 74 -11.54 2.91 6.18
N PHE A 75 -11.48 4.11 5.66
CA PHE A 75 -10.37 4.60 4.86
C PHE A 75 -9.58 5.61 5.67
N ILE A 76 -8.26 5.46 5.67
CA ILE A 76 -7.31 6.19 6.50
C ILE A 76 -6.71 7.34 5.71
N CYS A 77 -6.74 8.54 6.29
CA CYS A 77 -6.17 9.75 5.70
C CYS A 77 -4.65 9.69 5.70
N LEU A 78 -4.03 9.72 4.51
CA LEU A 78 -2.56 9.64 4.38
C LEU A 78 -1.82 10.76 5.13
N PRO A 79 -2.21 12.05 5.06
CA PRO A 79 -1.57 13.10 5.84
C PRO A 79 -1.51 12.82 7.35
N SER A 80 -2.60 12.31 7.93
CA SER A 80 -2.62 11.95 9.36
C SER A 80 -1.67 10.79 9.65
N LEU A 81 -1.67 9.78 8.79
CA LEU A 81 -0.82 8.60 8.90
C LEU A 81 0.68 8.94 8.75
N CYS A 82 1.05 9.92 7.92
CA CYS A 82 2.44 10.36 7.79
C CYS A 82 2.93 11.25 8.94
N SER A 83 2.04 11.64 9.86
CA SER A 83 2.35 12.55 10.98
C SER A 83 2.47 11.83 12.33
N ILE A 84 2.39 10.49 12.35
CA ILE A 84 2.43 9.67 13.59
C ILE A 84 3.82 9.27 14.05
#